data_AF-A0A2V8Q3Z5-F1
#
_entry.id   AF-A0A2V8Q3Z5-F1
#
_cell.length_a   1.000
_cell.length_b   1.000
_cell.length_c   1.000
_cell.angle_alpha   90.00
_cell.angle_beta   90.00
_cell.angle_gamma   90.00
#
_symmetry.space_group_name_H-M   'P 1'
#
loop_
_entity.id
_entity.type
_entity.pdbx_description
1 polymer ?
#
loop_
_entity_poly.entity_id
_entity_poly.type
_entity_poly.pdbx_seq_one_letter_code
_entity_poly.pdbx_strand_id
1 'polypeptide(L)'
;GQNAELDKLATLQAQKHNLDVAKLQACVKAQDDKAVRASMHEGETVGVDATPTMFISGRKLDGAVPADEVRLALDQALKDAGVAPPEHKPAAPEAKTPPAAPSK
;
A
#
# COMPACT_ATOMS: atom_id res chain seq x y z
N GLY A 1 8.86 28.19 -0.63
CA GLY A 1 9.55 27.56 0.51
C GLY A 1 10.38 26.39 0.02
N GLN A 2 11.09 25.72 0.91
CA GLN A 2 11.98 24.60 0.57
C GLN A 2 11.25 23.43 -0.12
N ASN A 3 9.92 23.31 0.08
CA ASN A 3 9.07 22.24 -0.47
C ASN A 3 8.15 22.68 -1.63
N ALA A 4 8.38 23.84 -2.24
CA ALA A 4 7.42 24.43 -3.19
C ALA A 4 7.06 23.52 -4.38
N GLU A 5 8.03 22.76 -4.92
CA GLU A 5 7.74 21.83 -6.01
C GLU A 5 6.92 20.62 -5.52
N LEU A 6 7.14 20.15 -4.29
CA LEU A 6 6.35 19.06 -3.70
C LEU A 6 4.90 19.50 -3.46
N ASP A 7 4.68 20.71 -2.95
CA ASP A 7 3.34 21.26 -2.73
C ASP A 7 2.56 21.39 -4.05
N LYS A 8 3.25 21.79 -5.12
CA LYS A 8 2.71 21.85 -6.47
C LYS A 8 2.36 20.46 -6.99
N LEU A 9 3.25 19.47 -6.82
CA LEU A 9 2.98 18.09 -7.21
C LEU A 9 1.77 17.51 -6.45
N ALA A 10 1.65 17.79 -5.15
CA ALA A 10 0.49 17.38 -4.35
C ALA A 10 -0.82 17.97 -4.92
N THR A 11 -0.81 19.26 -5.27
CA THR A 11 -1.96 19.93 -5.90
C THR A 11 -2.33 19.30 -7.25
N LEU A 12 -1.33 18.97 -8.09
CA LEU A 12 -1.55 18.32 -9.38
C LEU A 12 -2.16 16.93 -9.22
N GLN A 13 -1.71 16.15 -8.23
CA GLN A 13 -2.34 14.86 -7.93
C GLN A 13 -3.79 15.03 -7.47
N ALA A 14 -4.09 16.03 -6.64
CA ALA A 14 -5.48 16.31 -6.26
C ALA A 14 -6.37 16.62 -7.45
N GLN A 15 -5.92 17.45 -8.38
CA GLN A 15 -6.67 17.75 -9.60
C GLN A 15 -6.87 16.51 -10.45
N LYS A 16 -5.82 15.72 -10.67
CA LYS A 16 -5.87 14.47 -11.45
C LYS A 16 -6.87 13.46 -10.87
N HIS A 17 -6.99 13.41 -9.55
CA HIS A 17 -7.85 12.47 -8.83
C HIS A 17 -9.17 13.09 -8.33
N ASN A 18 -9.51 14.31 -8.77
CA ASN A 18 -10.74 15.04 -8.41
C ASN A 18 -10.95 15.20 -6.88
N LEU A 19 -9.86 15.42 -6.13
CA LEU A 19 -9.91 15.76 -4.71
C LEU A 19 -10.28 17.23 -4.51
N ASP A 20 -10.79 17.57 -3.32
CA ASP A 20 -10.99 18.95 -2.89
C ASP A 20 -9.63 19.66 -2.75
N VAL A 21 -9.31 20.50 -3.74
CA VAL A 21 -8.03 21.20 -3.84
C VAL A 21 -7.85 22.22 -2.72
N ALA A 22 -8.91 22.93 -2.33
CA ALA A 22 -8.82 23.95 -1.28
C ALA A 22 -8.54 23.29 0.07
N LYS A 23 -9.22 22.17 0.36
CA LYS A 23 -8.96 21.38 1.56
C LYS A 23 -7.55 20.80 1.57
N LEU A 24 -7.07 20.24 0.45
CA LEU A 24 -5.70 19.72 0.37
C LEU A 24 -4.68 20.85 0.60
N GLN A 25 -4.84 22.01 -0.02
CA GLN A 25 -3.93 23.14 0.16
C GLN A 25 -3.87 23.60 1.61
N ALA A 26 -4.99 23.60 2.32
CA ALA A 26 -5.01 23.89 3.75
C ALA A 26 -4.21 22.86 4.56
N CYS A 27 -4.36 21.56 4.27
CA CYS A 27 -3.58 20.50 4.90
C CYS A 27 -2.08 20.61 4.59
N VAL A 28 -1.72 20.83 3.33
CA VAL A 28 -0.33 21.01 2.89
C VAL A 28 0.29 22.24 3.56
N LYS A 29 -0.45 23.35 3.70
CA LYS A 29 0.05 24.52 4.43
C LYS A 29 0.26 24.24 5.92
N ALA A 30 -0.63 23.47 6.54
CA ALA A 30 -0.57 23.14 7.96
C ALA A 30 0.61 22.22 8.30
N GLN A 31 1.04 21.36 7.36
CA GLN A 31 2.11 20.37 7.57
C GLN A 31 1.90 19.52 8.85
N ASP A 32 0.65 19.19 9.18
CA ASP A 32 0.35 18.32 10.33
C ASP A 32 0.61 16.86 9.98
N ASP A 33 1.71 16.32 10.49
CA ASP A 33 2.20 14.98 10.26
C ASP A 33 1.91 14.02 11.44
N LYS A 34 1.10 14.43 12.43
CA LYS A 34 0.76 13.57 13.57
C LYS A 34 0.15 12.24 13.15
N ALA A 35 -0.79 12.26 12.20
CA ALA A 35 -1.42 11.05 11.68
C ALA A 35 -0.41 10.15 10.93
N VAL A 36 0.53 10.76 10.20
CA VAL A 36 1.59 10.03 9.48
C VAL A 36 2.51 9.32 10.47
N ARG A 37 3.01 10.03 11.49
CA ARG A 37 3.86 9.43 12.53
C ARG A 37 3.14 8.34 13.33
N ALA A 38 1.86 8.53 13.65
CA ALA A 38 1.07 7.52 14.35
C ALA A 38 0.95 6.23 13.52
N SER A 39 0.73 6.35 12.20
CA SER A 39 0.71 5.19 11.30
C SER A 39 2.07 4.53 11.14
N MET A 40 3.16 5.30 11.06
CA MET A 40 4.52 4.75 11.05
C MET A 40 4.81 3.96 12.33
N HIS A 41 4.45 4.51 13.49
CA HIS A 41 4.61 3.84 14.78
C HIS A 41 3.81 2.54 14.87
N GLU A 42 2.56 2.53 14.37
CA GLU A 42 1.77 1.30 14.28
C GLU A 42 2.52 0.23 13.47
N GLY A 43 3.09 0.60 12.32
CA GLY A 43 3.94 -0.29 11.51
C GLY A 43 5.12 -0.88 12.29
N GLU A 44 5.84 -0.03 13.04
CA GLU A 44 6.95 -0.47 13.91
C GLU A 44 6.46 -1.48 14.96
N THR A 45 5.31 -1.23 15.60
CA THR A 45 4.79 -2.10 16.66
C THR A 45 4.41 -3.50 16.17
N VAL A 46 4.08 -3.64 14.88
CA VAL A 46 3.74 -4.92 14.24
C VAL A 46 4.88 -5.49 13.37
N GLY A 47 6.08 -4.91 13.45
CA GLY A 47 7.29 -5.42 12.79
C GLY A 47 7.32 -5.19 11.26
N VAL A 48 6.82 -4.04 10.80
CA VAL A 48 6.98 -3.59 9.42
C VAL A 48 8.31 -2.88 9.25
N ASP A 49 9.28 -3.56 8.63
CA ASP A 49 10.63 -3.03 8.40
C ASP A 49 10.89 -2.59 6.95
N ALA A 50 9.96 -2.91 6.03
CA ALA A 50 10.06 -2.60 4.61
C ALA A 50 8.66 -2.47 3.97
N THR A 51 8.60 -1.88 2.78
CA THR A 51 7.36 -1.73 2.01
C THR A 51 7.48 -2.33 0.61
N PRO A 52 6.42 -2.95 0.06
CA PRO A 52 5.12 -3.16 0.71
C PRO A 52 5.17 -4.31 1.72
N THR A 53 4.45 -4.17 2.83
CA THR A 53 4.07 -5.28 3.73
C THR A 53 2.56 -5.22 3.90
N MET A 54 1.89 -6.36 3.78
CA MET A 54 0.44 -6.48 3.95
C MET A 54 0.12 -7.43 5.11
N PHE A 55 -1.00 -7.17 5.79
CA PHE A 55 -1.58 -8.09 6.76
C PHE A 55 -2.98 -8.46 6.31
N ILE A 56 -3.21 -9.75 6.06
CA ILE A 56 -4.52 -10.29 5.68
C ILE A 56 -5.00 -11.15 6.85
N SER A 57 -5.98 -10.66 7.60
CA SER A 57 -6.50 -11.31 8.82
C SER A 57 -5.39 -11.74 9.80
N GLY A 58 -4.38 -10.90 9.99
CA GLY A 58 -3.23 -11.17 10.87
C GLY A 58 -2.08 -11.95 10.22
N ARG A 59 -2.26 -12.53 9.03
CA ARG A 59 -1.16 -13.14 8.26
C ARG A 59 -0.34 -12.06 7.57
N LYS A 60 0.96 -11.99 7.88
CA LYS A 60 1.93 -11.08 7.25
C LYS A 60 2.34 -11.58 5.86
N LEU A 61 2.36 -10.70 4.88
CA LEU A 61 2.92 -10.89 3.54
C LEU A 61 3.98 -9.80 3.33
N ASP A 62 5.24 -10.20 3.26
CA ASP A 62 6.38 -9.29 3.15
C ASP A 62 6.83 -9.13 1.70
N GLY A 63 6.90 -7.88 1.24
CA GLY A 63 7.33 -7.52 -0.09
C GLY A 63 6.24 -7.63 -1.15
N ALA A 64 6.63 -7.33 -2.38
CA ALA A 64 5.78 -7.49 -3.56
C ALA A 64 5.72 -8.97 -3.97
N VAL A 65 4.83 -9.73 -3.32
CA VAL A 65 4.57 -11.14 -3.65
C VAL A 65 3.69 -11.29 -4.90
N PRO A 66 3.72 -12.44 -5.60
CA PRO A 66 2.85 -12.70 -6.76
C PRO A 66 1.37 -12.55 -6.43
N ALA A 67 0.57 -12.12 -7.40
CA ALA A 67 -0.87 -11.91 -7.20
C ALA A 67 -1.60 -13.18 -6.73
N ASP A 68 -1.18 -14.35 -7.18
CA ASP A 68 -1.75 -15.64 -6.76
C ASP A 68 -1.49 -15.96 -5.28
N GLU A 69 -0.35 -15.52 -4.73
CA GLU A 69 -0.07 -15.68 -3.31
C GLU A 69 -0.97 -14.77 -2.46
N VAL A 70 -1.22 -13.54 -2.94
CA VAL A 70 -2.19 -12.63 -2.32
C VAL A 70 -3.60 -13.22 -2.36
N ARG A 71 -4.02 -13.77 -3.52
CA ARG A 71 -5.33 -14.45 -3.67
C ARG A 71 -5.46 -15.61 -2.69
N LEU A 72 -4.42 -16.45 -2.58
CA LEU A 72 -4.43 -17.58 -1.65
C LEU A 72 -4.57 -17.13 -0.19
N ALA A 73 -3.90 -16.04 0.21
CA ALA A 73 -4.03 -15.48 1.55
C ALA A 73 -5.45 -14.92 1.81
N LEU A 74 -6.06 -14.25 0.83
CA LEU A 74 -7.44 -13.77 0.90
C LEU A 74 -8.44 -14.94 0.98
N ASP A 75 -8.28 -15.96 0.16
CA ASP A 75 -9.14 -17.14 0.16
C ASP A 75 -9.09 -17.87 1.50
N GLN A 76 -7.89 -17.97 2.09
CA GLN A 76 -7.75 -18.57 3.41
C GLN A 76 -8.47 -17.73 4.47
N ALA A 77 -8.31 -16.40 4.44
CA ALA A 77 -9.02 -15.51 5.35
C ALA A 77 -10.55 -15.59 5.20
N LEU A 78 -11.07 -15.77 3.99
CA LEU A 78 -12.49 -15.99 3.74
C LEU A 78 -12.96 -17.32 4.35
N LYS A 79 -12.22 -18.42 4.12
CA LYS A 79 -12.53 -19.73 4.69
C LYS A 79 -12.54 -19.70 6.22
N ASP A 80 -11.54 -19.05 6.82
CA ASP A 80 -11.43 -18.90 8.28
C ASP A 80 -12.61 -18.08 8.85
N ALA A 81 -13.16 -17.15 8.07
CA ALA A 81 -14.37 -16.39 8.38
C ALA A 81 -15.68 -17.15 8.06
N GLY A 82 -15.63 -18.39 7.58
CA GLY A 82 -16.81 -19.19 7.18
C GLY A 82 -17.44 -18.76 5.86
N VAL A 83 -16.71 -18.00 5.04
CA VAL A 83 -17.16 -17.52 3.72
C VAL A 83 -16.50 -18.36 2.63
N ALA A 84 -17.30 -18.88 1.70
CA ALA A 84 -16.77 -19.59 0.54
C ALA A 84 -16.02 -18.61 -0.38
N PRO A 85 -14.75 -18.88 -0.73
CA PRO A 85 -14.02 -18.04 -1.68
C PRO A 85 -14.64 -18.06 -3.07
N PRO A 86 -14.47 -16.97 -3.85
CA PRO A 86 -14.93 -16.94 -5.24
C PRO A 86 -14.13 -17.91 -6.11
N GLU A 87 -14.71 -18.33 -7.24
CA GLU A 87 -13.94 -19.05 -8.25
C GLU A 87 -12.94 -18.13 -8.94
N HIS A 88 -11.68 -18.56 -9.00
CA HIS A 88 -10.64 -17.83 -9.69
C HIS A 88 -10.46 -18.36 -11.10
N LYS A 89 -10.49 -17.46 -12.09
CA LYS A 89 -9.97 -17.79 -13.41
C LYS A 89 -8.48 -18.13 -13.26
N PRO A 90 -7.96 -19.21 -13.88
CA PRO A 90 -6.54 -19.51 -13.85
C PRO A 90 -5.75 -18.28 -14.26
N ALA A 91 -4.84 -17.83 -13.40
CA ALA A 91 -3.91 -16.78 -13.76
C ALA A 91 -3.11 -17.26 -14.97
N ALA A 92 -3.05 -16.43 -16.01
CA ALA A 92 -2.02 -16.61 -17.04
C ALA A 92 -0.67 -16.61 -16.30
N PRO A 93 0.29 -17.47 -16.66
CA PRO A 93 1.58 -17.49 -15.98
C PRO A 93 2.22 -16.10 -16.11
N GLU A 94 2.15 -15.32 -15.03
CA GLU A 94 2.94 -14.11 -14.88
C GLU A 94 4.39 -14.59 -14.95
N ALA A 95 5.10 -14.12 -15.98
CA ALA A 95 6.49 -14.46 -16.20
C ALA A 95 7.23 -14.24 -14.88
N LYS A 96 7.89 -15.30 -14.40
CA LYS A 96 8.81 -15.25 -13.27
C LYS A 96 9.92 -14.26 -13.63
N THR A 97 9.71 -12.97 -13.41
CA THR A 97 10.78 -11.99 -13.51
C THR A 97 11.73 -12.31 -12.36
N PRO A 98 13.01 -12.61 -12.64
CA PRO A 98 13.99 -12.84 -11.58
C PRO A 98 14.03 -11.60 -10.67
N PRO A 99 14.33 -11.77 -9.36
CA PRO A 99 14.61 -10.63 -8.50
C PRO A 99 15.70 -9.78 -9.17
N ALA A 100 15.45 -8.48 -9.29
CA ALA A 100 16.41 -7.53 -9.81
C ALA A 100 17.73 -7.71 -9.04
N ALA A 101 18.79 -8.07 -9.76
CA ALA A 101 20.12 -8.21 -9.18
C ALA A 101 20.55 -6.89 -8.50
N PRO A 102 21.28 -6.94 -7.38
CA PRO A 102 21.79 -5.73 -6.74
C PRO A 102 22.73 -5.02 -7.72
N SER A 103 22.41 -3.76 -8.03
CA SER A 103 23.34 -2.87 -8.73
C SER A 103 24.51 -2.58 -7.78
N LYS A 104 25.73 -2.75 -8.28
CA LYS A 104 26.98 -2.44 -7.59
C LYS A 104 27.13 -0.95 -7.31
#